data_AF-A0A7C3GC91-F1
#
_entry.id   AF-A0A7C3GC91-F1
#
_cell.length_a   1.000
_cell.length_b   1.000
_cell.length_c   1.000
_cell.angle_alpha   90.00
_cell.angle_beta   90.00
_cell.angle_gamma   90.00
#
_symmetry.space_group_name_H-M   'P 1'
#
loop_
_entity.id
_entity.type
_entity.pdbx_description
1 polymer ?
#
loop_
_entity_poly.entity_id
_entity_poly.type
_entity_poly.pdbx_seq_one_letter_code
_entity_poly.pdbx_strand_id
1 'polypeptide(L)'
;MGFIRNLLALLGLAVVLACIYLYTHYGDTLKAFDPGAGQTYLQLARDVLEKGNAVEATVWKVPLEEGVSAEDAELAMKTVANELNISNVGELPLSKDVEAKSGHPYRFVKI
;
A
#
# COMPACT_ATOMS: atom_id res chain seq x y z
N MET A 1 -1.88 10.80 46.56
CA MET A 1 -2.96 11.35 45.70
C MET A 1 -2.56 12.62 44.94
N GLY A 2 -1.94 13.63 45.55
CA GLY A 2 -1.57 14.88 44.84
C GLY A 2 -0.48 14.73 43.76
N PHE A 3 0.55 13.92 44.01
CA PHE A 3 1.67 13.75 43.08
C PHE A 3 1.25 13.11 41.74
N ILE A 4 0.51 12.00 41.77
CA ILE A 4 -0.02 11.34 40.56
C ILE A 4 -0.95 12.28 39.78
N ARG A 5 -1.79 13.05 40.48
CA ARG A 5 -2.69 14.02 39.85
C ARG A 5 -1.93 15.14 39.15
N ASN A 6 -0.85 15.66 39.74
CA ASN A 6 -0.01 16.67 39.12
C ASN A 6 0.79 16.11 37.93
N LEU A 7 1.26 14.87 38.02
CA LEU A 7 1.95 14.19 36.93
C LEU A 7 1.03 13.99 35.72
N LEU A 8 -0.19 13.50 35.95
CA LEU A 8 -1.21 13.37 34.90
C LEU A 8 -1.62 14.72 34.31
N ALA A 9 -1.71 15.77 35.13
CA ALA A 9 -2.01 17.12 34.67
C ALA A 9 -0.90 17.69 33.77
N LEU A 10 0.36 17.48 34.12
CA LEU A 10 1.52 17.87 33.29
C LEU A 10 1.56 17.09 31.97
N LEU A 11 1.29 15.78 32.02
CA LEU A 11 1.25 14.95 30.83
C LEU A 11 0.10 15.36 29.90
N GLY A 12 -1.08 15.65 30.46
CA GLY A 12 -2.21 16.21 29.71
C GLY A 12 -1.87 17.56 29.07
N LEU A 13 -1.23 18.47 29.81
CA LEU A 13 -0.78 19.75 29.28
C LEU A 13 0.22 19.57 28.12
N ALA A 14 1.18 18.67 28.27
CA ALA A 14 2.17 18.37 27.23
C ALA A 14 1.50 17.82 25.95
N VAL A 15 0.52 16.92 26.09
CA VAL A 15 -0.26 16.39 24.95
C VAL A 15 -1.03 17.51 24.24
N VAL A 16 -1.70 18.39 25.00
CA VAL A 16 -2.44 19.52 24.42
C VAL A 16 -1.51 20.45 23.65
N LEU A 17 -0.36 20.81 24.23
CA LEU A 17 0.64 21.66 23.56
C LEU A 17 1.19 21.00 22.28
N ALA A 18 1.44 19.69 22.31
CA ALA A 18 1.86 18.94 21.13
C ALA A 18 0.80 18.94 20.03
N CYS A 19 -0.47 18.71 20.37
CA CYS A 19 -1.58 18.78 19.41
C CYS A 19 -1.73 20.17 18.79
N ILE A 20 -1.60 21.24 19.58
CA ILE A 20 -1.63 22.62 19.08
C ILE A 20 -0.48 22.86 18.10
N TYR A 21 0.74 22.48 18.48
CA TYR A 21 1.91 22.62 17.61
C TYR A 21 1.71 21.89 16.28
N LEU A 22 1.29 20.62 16.32
CA LEU A 22 1.02 19.82 15.12
C LEU A 22 -0.05 20.45 14.24
N TYR A 23 -1.14 20.96 14.81
CA TYR A 23 -2.19 21.64 14.07
C TYR A 23 -1.69 22.92 13.40
N THR A 24 -0.92 23.76 14.11
CA THR A 24 -0.41 25.01 13.55
C THR A 24 0.69 24.83 12.52
N HIS A 25 1.50 23.78 12.64
CA HIS A 25 2.67 23.59 11.78
C HIS A 25 2.39 22.67 10.58
N TYR A 26 1.50 21.67 10.76
CA TYR A 26 1.17 20.68 9.72
C TYR A 26 -0.29 20.75 9.25
N GLY A 27 -1.12 21.65 9.78
CA GLY A 27 -2.54 21.73 9.44
C GLY A 27 -2.80 21.92 7.95
N ASP A 28 -1.99 22.73 7.26
CA ASP A 28 -2.14 22.95 5.82
C ASP A 28 -1.61 21.76 5.00
N THR A 29 -0.55 21.09 5.46
CA THR A 29 -0.09 19.82 4.87
C THR A 29 -1.15 18.73 4.99
N LEU A 30 -1.82 18.64 6.15
CA LEU A 30 -2.90 17.67 6.37
C LEU A 30 -4.11 17.92 5.47
N LYS A 31 -4.42 19.19 5.15
CA LYS A 31 -5.46 19.56 4.18
C LYS A 31 -5.08 19.29 2.73
N ALA A 32 -3.78 19.21 2.43
CA ALA A 32 -3.28 18.94 1.09
C ALA A 32 -3.37 17.46 0.68
N PHE A 33 -3.66 16.56 1.63
CA PHE A 33 -3.90 15.16 1.31
C PHE A 33 -5.22 14.98 0.57
N ASP A 34 -5.25 13.99 -0.33
CA ASP A 34 -6.48 13.59 -1.01
C ASP A 34 -7.57 13.15 -0.03
N PRO A 35 -8.85 13.38 -0.36
CA PRO A 35 -9.96 12.84 0.40
C PRO A 35 -9.79 11.32 0.60
N GLY A 36 -9.81 10.87 1.86
CA GLY A 36 -9.66 9.46 2.21
C GLY A 36 -8.22 9.00 2.52
N ALA A 37 -7.20 9.82 2.29
CA ALA A 37 -5.80 9.45 2.56
C ALA A 37 -5.58 8.93 4.00
N GLY A 38 -6.16 9.61 5.00
CA GLY A 38 -6.07 9.17 6.40
C GLY A 38 -6.63 7.77 6.64
N GLN A 39 -7.75 7.42 5.99
CA GLN A 39 -8.32 6.08 6.07
C GLN A 39 -7.42 5.05 5.39
N THR A 40 -6.89 5.38 4.21
CA THR A 40 -5.95 4.52 3.47
C THR A 40 -4.69 4.22 4.28
N TYR A 41 -4.08 5.24 4.90
CA TYR A 41 -2.89 5.03 5.75
C TYR A 41 -3.19 4.22 7.01
N LEU A 42 -4.35 4.43 7.65
CA LEU A 42 -4.78 3.61 8.78
C LEU A 42 -5.02 2.16 8.37
N GLN A 43 -5.59 1.94 7.19
CA GLN A 43 -5.81 0.59 6.66
C GLN A 43 -4.47 -0.10 6.37
N LEU A 44 -3.54 0.59 5.71
CA LEU A 44 -2.18 0.08 5.52
C LEU A 44 -1.53 -0.28 6.85
N ALA A 45 -1.61 0.59 7.87
CA ALA A 45 -1.03 0.31 9.18
C ALA A 45 -1.64 -0.96 9.81
N ARG A 46 -2.96 -1.16 9.69
CA ARG A 46 -3.63 -2.39 10.16
C ARG A 46 -3.14 -3.61 9.39
N ASP A 47 -3.10 -3.53 8.06
CA ASP A 47 -2.70 -4.65 7.20
C ASP A 47 -1.24 -5.06 7.46
N VAL A 48 -0.36 -4.10 7.73
CA VAL A 48 1.05 -4.36 8.11
C VAL A 48 1.12 -5.04 9.47
N LEU A 49 0.34 -4.59 10.45
CA LEU A 49 0.31 -5.21 11.79
C LEU A 49 -0.27 -6.62 11.74
N GLU A 50 -1.29 -6.86 10.91
CA GLU A 50 -1.92 -8.17 10.75
C GLU A 50 -1.00 -9.17 10.03
N LYS A 51 -0.40 -8.76 8.92
CA LYS A 51 0.44 -9.65 8.10
C LYS A 51 1.87 -9.75 8.61
N GLY A 52 2.31 -8.82 9.47
CA GLY A 52 3.70 -8.73 9.95
C GLY A 52 4.72 -8.41 8.85
N ASN A 53 4.28 -8.08 7.64
CA ASN A 53 5.12 -7.83 6.48
C ASN A 53 4.56 -6.68 5.63
N ALA A 54 5.35 -5.62 5.46
CA ALA A 54 4.93 -4.43 4.73
C ALA A 54 4.81 -4.64 3.21
N VAL A 55 5.61 -5.54 2.64
CA VAL A 55 5.52 -5.88 1.22
C VAL A 55 4.23 -6.65 0.98
N GLU A 56 3.89 -7.61 1.84
CA GLU A 56 2.65 -8.37 1.68
C GLU A 56 1.39 -7.54 1.96
N ALA A 57 1.49 -6.53 2.82
CA ALA A 57 0.41 -5.58 3.07
C ALA A 57 0.09 -4.70 1.85
N THR A 58 1.06 -4.48 0.95
CA THR A 58 0.92 -3.58 -0.20
C THR A 58 0.67 -4.30 -1.53
N VAL A 59 0.66 -5.63 -1.54
CA VAL A 59 0.43 -6.43 -2.75
C VAL A 59 -1.01 -6.93 -2.79
N TRP A 60 -1.70 -6.68 -3.90
CA TRP A 60 -3.01 -7.27 -4.19
C TRP A 60 -2.82 -8.63 -4.86
N LYS A 61 -3.44 -9.67 -4.27
CA LYS A 61 -3.40 -11.04 -4.78
C LYS A 61 -4.82 -11.47 -5.10
N VAL A 62 -5.10 -11.77 -6.37
CA VAL A 62 -6.38 -12.34 -6.81
C VAL A 62 -6.07 -13.70 -7.45
N PRO A 63 -6.56 -14.82 -6.89
CA PRO A 63 -6.36 -16.12 -7.50
C PRO A 63 -7.14 -16.21 -8.81
N LEU A 64 -6.54 -16.85 -9.82
CA LEU A 64 -7.24 -17.16 -11.06
C LEU A 64 -8.22 -18.31 -10.83
N GLU A 65 -9.35 -18.28 -11.54
CA GLU A 65 -10.30 -19.38 -11.55
C GLU A 65 -9.68 -20.62 -12.23
N GLU A 66 -10.20 -21.80 -11.88
CA GLU A 66 -9.73 -23.05 -12.48
C GLU A 66 -9.92 -23.05 -14.00
N GLY A 67 -8.88 -23.44 -14.73
CA GLY A 67 -8.88 -23.47 -16.19
C GLY A 67 -8.56 -22.13 -16.87
N VAL A 68 -8.43 -21.03 -16.13
CA VAL A 68 -7.98 -19.74 -16.68
C VAL A 68 -6.45 -19.75 -16.78
N SER A 69 -5.93 -19.58 -18.01
CA SER A 69 -4.48 -19.47 -18.22
C SER A 69 -3.94 -18.09 -17.83
N ALA A 70 -2.63 -17.99 -17.64
CA ALA A 70 -1.99 -16.71 -17.36
C ALA A 70 -2.12 -15.75 -18.55
N GLU A 71 -2.12 -16.29 -19.77
CA GLU A 71 -2.33 -15.58 -21.02
C GLU A 71 -3.75 -15.02 -21.14
N ASP A 72 -4.76 -15.79 -20.74
CA ASP A 72 -6.16 -15.33 -20.72
C ASP A 72 -6.34 -14.17 -19.73
N ALA A 73 -5.77 -14.31 -18.53
CA ALA A 73 -5.78 -13.27 -17.52
C ALA A 73 -5.08 -11.99 -18.01
N GLU A 74 -3.93 -12.13 -18.68
CA GLU A 74 -3.21 -10.99 -19.27
C GLU A 74 -4.05 -10.26 -20.33
N LEU A 75 -4.69 -11.01 -21.23
CA LEU A 75 -5.53 -10.44 -22.27
C LEU A 75 -6.74 -9.71 -21.68
N ALA A 76 -7.38 -10.29 -20.66
CA ALA A 76 -8.49 -9.68 -19.94
C ALA A 76 -8.06 -8.37 -19.26
N MET A 77 -6.94 -8.39 -18.53
CA MET A 77 -6.40 -7.20 -17.86
C MET A 77 -6.09 -6.06 -18.85
N LYS A 78 -5.50 -6.38 -20.01
CA LYS A 78 -5.24 -5.40 -21.08
C LYS A 78 -6.52 -4.80 -21.66
N THR A 79 -7.54 -5.63 -21.84
CA THR A 79 -8.84 -5.19 -22.37
C THR A 79 -9.48 -4.19 -21.42
N VAL A 80 -9.56 -4.52 -20.12
CA VAL A 80 -10.10 -3.62 -19.09
C VAL A 80 -9.24 -2.36 -18.93
N ALA A 81 -7.91 -2.48 -18.98
CA ALA A 81 -7.01 -1.33 -18.90
C ALA A 81 -7.30 -0.32 -20.02
N ASN A 82 -7.51 -0.79 -21.26
CA ASN A 82 -7.87 0.05 -22.39
C ASN A 82 -9.23 0.75 -22.18
N GLU A 83 -10.24 0.04 -21.66
CA GLU A 83 -11.55 0.63 -21.33
C GLU A 83 -11.42 1.75 -20.28
N LEU A 84 -10.46 1.61 -19.36
CA LEU A 84 -10.14 2.60 -18.33
C LEU A 84 -9.14 3.68 -18.81
N ASN A 85 -8.82 3.74 -20.10
CA ASN A 85 -7.83 4.66 -20.69
C ASN A 85 -6.41 4.53 -20.10
N ILE A 86 -6.04 3.31 -19.69
CA ILE A 86 -4.71 2.98 -19.21
C ILE A 86 -3.93 2.37 -20.38
N SER A 87 -3.06 3.17 -20.98
CA SER A 87 -2.23 2.75 -22.12
C SER A 87 -1.09 1.83 -21.68
N ASN A 88 -0.92 0.73 -22.41
CA ASN A 88 0.24 -0.13 -22.26
C ASN A 88 1.45 0.46 -22.98
N VAL A 89 2.51 0.77 -22.23
CA VAL A 89 3.71 1.48 -22.72
C VAL A 89 4.97 0.61 -22.75
N GLY A 90 4.90 -0.64 -22.30
CA GLY A 90 6.04 -1.54 -22.28
C GLY A 90 5.71 -2.83 -21.55
N GLU A 91 6.35 -3.91 -21.98
CA GLU A 91 6.21 -5.24 -21.38
C GLU A 91 7.57 -5.90 -21.25
N LEU A 92 7.84 -6.50 -20.10
CA LEU A 92 9.01 -7.31 -19.83
C LEU A 92 8.57 -8.74 -19.50
N PRO A 93 8.84 -9.73 -20.38
CA PRO A 93 8.61 -11.14 -20.07
C PRO A 93 9.70 -11.64 -19.10
N LEU A 94 9.61 -11.22 -17.85
CA LEU A 94 10.65 -11.42 -16.83
C LEU A 94 10.95 -12.91 -16.60
N SER A 95 9.94 -13.77 -16.66
CA SER A 95 10.15 -15.23 -16.53
C SER A 95 11.11 -15.77 -17.58
N LYS A 96 10.96 -15.35 -18.85
CA LYS A 96 11.84 -15.77 -19.95
C LYS A 96 13.25 -15.21 -19.81
N ASP A 97 13.38 -13.98 -19.34
CA ASP A 97 14.69 -13.35 -19.09
C ASP A 97 15.45 -14.07 -17.97
N VAL A 98 14.77 -14.38 -16.86
CA VAL A 98 15.35 -15.13 -15.74
C VAL A 98 15.73 -16.55 -16.18
N GLU A 99 14.86 -17.24 -16.92
CA GLU A 99 15.15 -18.58 -17.45
C GLU A 99 16.37 -18.56 -18.38
N ALA A 100 16.45 -17.59 -19.29
CA ALA A 100 17.58 -17.44 -20.21
C ALA A 100 18.91 -17.16 -19.49
N LYS A 101 18.88 -16.37 -18.41
CA LYS A 101 20.09 -16.01 -17.63
C LYS A 101 20.52 -17.09 -16.65
N SER A 102 19.56 -17.78 -16.03
CA SER A 102 19.83 -18.80 -15.01
C SER A 102 20.01 -20.20 -15.58
N GLY A 103 19.50 -20.46 -16.79
CA GLY A 103 19.44 -21.80 -17.39
C GLY A 103 18.42 -22.73 -16.72
N HIS A 104 17.57 -22.22 -15.83
CA HIS A 104 16.59 -22.99 -15.08
C HIS A 104 15.16 -22.50 -15.33
N PRO A 105 14.16 -23.40 -15.40
CA PRO A 105 12.76 -23.00 -15.50
C PRO A 105 12.37 -22.04 -14.37
N TYR A 106 11.61 -21.02 -14.70
CA TYR A 106 11.13 -20.02 -13.75
C TYR A 106 9.61 -19.90 -13.81
N ARG A 107 8.97 -19.55 -12.68
CA ARG A 107 7.52 -19.32 -12.65
C ARG A 107 7.13 -18.17 -13.58
N PHE A 108 5.91 -18.20 -14.12
CA PHE A 108 5.42 -17.10 -14.96
C PHE A 108 5.40 -15.78 -14.18
N VAL A 109 6.10 -14.78 -14.71
CA VAL A 109 6.12 -13.41 -14.19
C VAL A 109 6.30 -12.47 -15.39
N LYS A 110 5.45 -11.46 -15.44
CA LYS A 110 5.48 -10.41 -16.46
C LYS A 110 5.18 -9.08 -15.80
N ILE A 111 5.83 -8.02 -16.29
CA ILE A 111 5.68 -6.64 -15.82
C ILE A 111 5.43 -5.76 -17.04
#